data_AF-A0A0K8SAK8-F1
#
_entry.id   AF-A0A0K8SAK8-F1
#
_cell.length_a   1.000
_cell.length_b   1.000
_cell.length_c   1.000
_cell.angle_alpha   90.00
_cell.angle_beta   90.00
_cell.angle_gamma   90.00
#
_symmetry.space_group_name_H-M   'P 1'
#
loop_
_entity.id
_entity.type
_entity.pdbx_description
1 polymer ?
#
loop_
_entity_poly.entity_id
_entity_poly.type
_entity_poly.pdbx_seq_one_letter_code
_entity_poly.pdbx_strand_id
1 'polypeptide(L)'
;GVLDIYGFEVFEANSFEQLCINYCNEKLQQLFIELVLKQEQEEYLREGIEWQNVDYFNNQVICELVERPHLGIFAIMDEACLNVGKVTDEMLLEAMDKKLDKHQHYMSRQINPLDKYLAHKTQFRIRHYAGDVVYHIAGFLDKNKDTLFQDLKRLLFSSSNPTISAMWPEGAMDITKTTKRPLTAGTLFKNSMIALVKTLASKEPFYVRCIKPNEHKTPTGIDDERVEHQVRYLGLLENVRVRRAGFAHRHRYDLFLKR
;
A
#
# COMPACT_ATOMS: atom_id res chain seq x y z
N GLY A 1 12.31 2.76 -18.16
CA GLY A 1 12.54 3.35 -16.82
C GLY A 1 12.57 2.23 -15.81
N VAL A 2 13.27 2.41 -14.69
CA VAL A 2 13.31 1.43 -13.60
C VAL A 2 12.60 2.06 -12.41
N LEU A 3 11.66 1.33 -11.82
CA LEU A 3 11.02 1.70 -10.58
C LEU A 3 11.53 0.74 -9.50
N ASP A 4 12.21 1.30 -8.50
CA ASP A 4 12.63 0.59 -7.29
C ASP A 4 11.69 1.00 -6.15
N ILE A 5 11.12 0.01 -5.47
CA ILE A 5 10.13 0.18 -4.40
C ILE A 5 10.55 -0.63 -3.19
N TYR A 6 10.22 -0.11 -2.01
CA TYR A 6 10.35 -0.87 -0.77
C TYR A 6 9.40 -2.08 -0.77
N GLY A 7 9.86 -3.18 -0.15
CA GLY A 7 9.06 -4.38 0.03
C GLY A 7 8.00 -4.24 1.10
N PHE A 8 7.14 -5.25 1.20
CA PHE A 8 6.16 -5.37 2.28
C PHE A 8 6.86 -5.53 3.63
N GLU A 9 6.37 -4.85 4.66
CA GLU A 9 6.98 -4.82 6.00
C GLU A 9 6.06 -5.42 7.06
N VAL A 10 6.62 -6.36 7.82
CA VAL A 10 5.99 -6.92 9.04
C VAL A 10 7.04 -6.98 10.12
N PHE A 11 6.89 -6.10 11.12
CA PHE A 11 7.72 -6.04 12.31
C PHE A 11 6.92 -6.43 13.55
N GLU A 12 7.61 -6.60 14.67
CA GLU A 12 6.96 -6.82 15.98
C GLU A 12 6.05 -5.64 16.37
N ALA A 13 6.45 -4.42 16.00
CA ALA A 13 5.65 -3.20 16.20
C ALA A 13 5.54 -2.42 14.88
N ASN A 14 4.41 -2.55 14.19
CA ASN A 14 4.11 -1.80 12.97
C ASN A 14 3.40 -0.49 13.32
N SER A 15 3.78 0.62 12.69
CA SER A 15 3.16 1.92 12.88
C SER A 15 2.61 2.48 11.56
N PHE A 16 2.33 3.78 11.51
CA PHE A 16 1.75 4.46 10.36
C PHE A 16 2.61 4.33 9.09
N GLU A 17 3.93 4.31 9.25
CA GLU A 17 4.89 4.15 8.15
C GLU A 17 4.71 2.79 7.46
N GLN A 18 4.63 1.71 8.26
CA GLN A 18 4.37 0.37 7.74
C GLN A 18 2.98 0.29 7.08
N LEU A 19 1.97 0.98 7.61
CA LEU A 19 0.65 1.03 6.98
C LEU A 19 0.74 1.64 5.58
N CYS A 20 1.45 2.76 5.41
CA CYS A 20 1.68 3.39 4.12
C CYS A 20 2.47 2.47 3.16
N ILE A 21 3.53 1.83 3.67
CA ILE A 21 4.36 0.89 2.91
C ILE A 21 3.55 -0.31 2.41
N ASN A 22 2.77 -0.93 3.29
CA ASN A 22 1.97 -2.10 2.97
C ASN A 22 0.80 -1.72 2.06
N TYR A 23 0.17 -0.55 2.26
CA TYR A 23 -0.82 -0.02 1.32
C TYR A 23 -0.26 0.21 -0.10
N CYS A 24 0.96 0.74 -0.22
CA CYS A 24 1.63 0.85 -1.51
C CYS A 24 1.81 -0.53 -2.17
N ASN A 25 2.28 -1.52 -1.40
CA ASN A 25 2.45 -2.89 -1.90
C ASN A 25 1.11 -3.52 -2.31
N GLU A 26 0.01 -3.31 -1.56
CA GLU A 26 -1.34 -3.74 -1.94
C GLU A 26 -1.77 -3.15 -3.30
N LYS A 27 -1.58 -1.85 -3.50
CA LYS A 27 -1.95 -1.16 -4.76
C LYS A 27 -1.14 -1.69 -5.95
N LEU A 28 0.16 -1.92 -5.74
CA LEU A 28 1.03 -2.44 -6.79
C LEU A 28 0.76 -3.91 -7.09
N GLN A 29 0.39 -4.69 -6.08
CA GLN A 29 -0.02 -6.08 -6.25
C GLN A 29 -1.37 -6.18 -7.00
N GLN A 30 -2.34 -5.31 -6.70
CA GLN A 30 -3.59 -5.22 -7.46
C GLN A 30 -3.32 -4.89 -8.93
N LEU A 31 -2.50 -3.85 -9.20
CA LEU A 31 -2.12 -3.48 -10.57
C LEU A 31 -1.40 -4.63 -11.29
N PHE A 32 -0.50 -5.33 -10.60
CA PHE A 32 0.20 -6.48 -11.14
C PHE A 32 -0.78 -7.58 -11.59
N ILE A 33 -1.70 -7.96 -10.71
CA ILE A 33 -2.69 -9.02 -10.98
C ILE A 33 -3.57 -8.63 -12.16
N GLU A 34 -4.09 -7.40 -12.20
CA GLU A 34 -4.92 -6.90 -13.31
C GLU A 34 -4.19 -6.94 -14.65
N LEU A 35 -2.94 -6.45 -14.69
CA LEU A 35 -2.15 -6.43 -15.92
C LEU A 35 -1.78 -7.84 -16.39
N VAL A 36 -1.42 -8.74 -15.48
CA VAL A 36 -1.10 -10.13 -15.82
C VAL A 36 -2.33 -10.89 -16.34
N LEU A 37 -3.47 -10.76 -15.66
CA LEU A 37 -4.72 -11.40 -16.10
C LEU A 37 -5.15 -10.90 -17.48
N LYS A 38 -5.11 -9.58 -17.69
CA LYS A 38 -5.44 -8.98 -18.99
C LYS A 38 -4.52 -9.49 -20.09
N GLN A 39 -3.21 -9.55 -19.84
CA GLN A 39 -2.24 -10.06 -20.80
C GLN A 39 -2.48 -11.53 -21.15
N GLU A 40 -2.78 -12.38 -20.17
CA GLU A 40 -3.10 -13.79 -20.43
C GLU A 40 -4.42 -13.94 -21.20
N GLN A 41 -5.46 -13.17 -20.87
CA GLN A 41 -6.73 -13.18 -21.62
C GLN A 41 -6.55 -12.79 -23.09
N GLU A 42 -5.75 -11.75 -23.35
CA GLU A 42 -5.45 -11.30 -24.72
C GLU A 42 -4.68 -12.34 -25.53
N GLU A 43 -3.74 -13.06 -24.90
CA GLU A 43 -2.99 -14.13 -25.55
C GLU A 43 -3.89 -15.33 -25.88
N TYR A 44 -4.79 -15.71 -24.96
CA TYR A 44 -5.76 -16.79 -25.17
C TYR A 44 -6.67 -16.51 -26.36
N LEU A 45 -7.20 -15.29 -26.41
CA LEU A 45 -8.02 -14.82 -27.51
C LEU A 45 -7.25 -14.89 -28.84
N ARG A 46 -5.97 -14.50 -28.84
CA ARG A 46 -5.12 -14.52 -30.04
C ARG A 46 -4.86 -15.94 -30.55
N GLU A 47 -4.66 -16.89 -29.65
CA GLU A 47 -4.44 -18.31 -29.97
C GLU A 47 -5.77 -19.06 -30.24
N GLY A 48 -6.92 -18.39 -30.10
CA GLY A 48 -8.24 -19.00 -30.31
C GLY A 48 -8.61 -20.03 -29.23
N ILE A 49 -8.08 -19.88 -28.01
CA ILE A 49 -8.33 -20.78 -26.89
C ILE A 49 -9.36 -20.18 -25.94
N GLU A 50 -10.28 -21.01 -25.46
CA GLU A 50 -11.30 -20.58 -24.48
C GLU A 50 -10.66 -20.17 -23.15
N TRP A 51 -11.07 -19.00 -22.66
CA TRP A 51 -10.64 -18.51 -21.35
C TRP A 51 -11.36 -19.27 -20.23
N GLN A 52 -10.58 -19.76 -19.27
CA GLN A 52 -11.11 -20.32 -18.02
C GLN A 52 -10.96 -19.28 -16.92
N ASN A 53 -12.04 -19.05 -16.17
CA ASN A 53 -11.98 -18.15 -15.03
C ASN A 53 -11.02 -18.69 -13.98
N VAL A 54 -10.08 -17.83 -13.60
CA VAL A 54 -9.09 -18.10 -12.57
C VAL A 54 -9.56 -17.46 -11.28
N ASP A 55 -9.72 -18.25 -10.22
CA ASP A 55 -9.94 -17.71 -8.89
C ASP A 55 -8.63 -17.10 -8.38
N TYR A 56 -8.68 -15.83 -8.02
CA TYR A 56 -7.55 -15.11 -7.43
C TYR A 56 -8.05 -14.21 -6.30
N PHE A 57 -7.14 -13.86 -5.40
CA PHE A 57 -7.44 -12.95 -4.31
C PHE A 57 -7.54 -11.51 -4.82
N ASN A 58 -8.67 -10.85 -4.55
CA ASN A 58 -8.90 -9.46 -4.98
C ASN A 58 -8.35 -8.46 -3.93
N ASN A 59 -7.14 -7.94 -4.19
CA ASN A 59 -6.50 -6.94 -3.34
C ASN A 59 -7.24 -5.60 -3.27
N GLN A 60 -8.14 -5.32 -4.22
CA GLN A 60 -8.91 -4.08 -4.26
C GLN A 60 -9.73 -3.86 -2.97
N VAL A 61 -10.22 -4.93 -2.34
CA VAL A 61 -10.98 -4.85 -1.09
C VAL A 61 -10.13 -4.27 0.05
N ILE A 62 -8.83 -4.63 0.10
CA ILE A 62 -7.90 -4.09 1.10
C ILE A 62 -7.48 -2.66 0.73
N CYS A 63 -7.29 -2.38 -0.57
CA CYS A 63 -7.00 -1.02 -1.02
C CYS A 63 -8.15 -0.06 -0.62
N GLU A 64 -9.39 -0.47 -0.81
CA GLU A 64 -10.58 0.30 -0.44
C GLU A 64 -10.73 0.47 1.07
N LEU A 65 -10.40 -0.55 1.87
CA LEU A 65 -10.35 -0.42 3.33
C LEU A 65 -9.48 0.77 3.77
N VAL A 66 -8.37 1.00 3.07
CA VAL A 66 -7.42 2.08 3.41
C VAL A 66 -7.81 3.41 2.76
N GLU A 67 -8.11 3.40 1.46
CA GLU A 67 -8.17 4.62 0.64
C GLU A 67 -9.57 5.18 0.39
N ARG A 68 -10.64 4.41 0.68
CA ARG A 68 -12.01 4.77 0.31
C ARG A 68 -12.41 6.14 0.88
N PRO A 69 -12.96 7.05 0.06
CA PRO A 69 -13.43 8.35 0.56
C PRO A 69 -14.46 8.20 1.69
N HIS A 70 -14.33 9.03 2.73
CA HIS A 70 -15.22 9.11 3.91
C HIS A 70 -15.29 7.88 4.84
N LEU A 71 -14.87 6.71 4.36
CA LEU A 71 -14.98 5.44 5.09
C LEU A 71 -13.64 4.75 5.34
N GLY A 72 -12.65 4.93 4.47
CA GLY A 72 -11.35 4.26 4.58
C GLY A 72 -10.49 4.83 5.70
N ILE A 73 -9.49 4.07 6.14
CA ILE A 73 -8.61 4.43 7.26
C ILE A 73 -8.04 5.84 7.11
N PHE A 74 -7.52 6.21 5.94
CA PHE A 74 -6.97 7.57 5.73
C PHE A 74 -8.05 8.65 5.88
N ALA A 75 -9.27 8.43 5.40
CA ALA A 75 -10.34 9.40 5.56
C ALA A 75 -10.74 9.59 7.04
N ILE A 76 -10.78 8.50 7.82
CA ILE A 76 -11.06 8.55 9.25
C ILE A 76 -9.96 9.31 10.00
N MET A 77 -8.69 9.04 9.65
CA MET A 77 -7.54 9.74 10.21
C MET A 77 -7.55 11.23 9.89
N ASP A 78 -7.95 11.59 8.67
CA ASP A 78 -8.05 12.98 8.22
C ASP A 78 -9.15 13.73 8.97
N GLU A 79 -10.32 13.12 9.14
CA GLU A 79 -11.41 13.66 9.97
C GLU A 79 -10.96 13.88 11.42
N ALA A 80 -10.22 12.92 11.99
CA ALA A 80 -9.68 13.03 13.35
C ALA A 80 -8.65 14.16 13.49
N CYS A 81 -7.80 14.37 12.48
CA CYS A 81 -6.82 15.48 12.47
C CYS A 81 -7.47 16.86 12.28
N LEU A 82 -8.64 16.92 11.63
CA LEU A 82 -9.36 18.17 11.38
C LEU A 82 -10.20 18.65 12.57
N ASN A 83 -10.47 17.75 13.52
CA ASN A 83 -11.28 18.05 14.69
C ASN A 83 -10.57 19.04 15.62
N VAL A 84 -11.31 20.03 16.11
CA VAL A 84 -10.79 21.11 16.97
C VAL A 84 -10.65 20.64 18.43
N GLY A 85 -11.29 19.53 18.80
CA GLY A 85 -11.14 18.90 20.11
C GLY A 85 -9.83 18.13 20.26
N LYS A 86 -9.45 17.81 21.51
CA LYS A 86 -8.33 16.89 21.81
C LYS A 86 -8.73 15.47 21.41
N VAL A 87 -8.44 15.08 20.18
CA VAL A 87 -8.57 13.68 19.72
C VAL A 87 -7.28 12.95 20.03
N THR A 88 -7.38 11.81 20.70
CA THR A 88 -6.26 10.90 20.99
C THR A 88 -6.23 9.75 19.98
N ASP A 89 -5.09 9.06 19.88
CA ASP A 89 -4.98 7.87 19.03
C ASP A 89 -5.97 6.76 19.43
N GLU A 90 -6.30 6.64 20.72
CA GLU A 90 -7.34 5.71 21.20
C GLU A 90 -8.73 6.07 20.65
N MET A 91 -9.07 7.36 20.64
CA MET A 91 -10.34 7.83 20.05
C MET A 91 -10.38 7.62 18.54
N LEU A 92 -9.24 7.73 17.86
CA LEU A 92 -9.12 7.38 16.44
C LEU A 92 -9.41 5.88 16.23
N LEU A 93 -8.83 5.01 17.06
CA LEU A 93 -9.10 3.57 16.98
C LEU A 93 -10.58 3.25 17.23
N GLU A 94 -11.21 3.87 18.23
CA GLU A 94 -12.64 3.70 18.50
C GLU A 94 -13.50 4.15 17.31
N ALA A 95 -13.11 5.22 16.62
CA ALA A 95 -13.77 5.69 15.40
C ALA A 95 -13.59 4.71 14.23
N MET A 96 -12.39 4.14 14.08
CA MET A 96 -12.10 3.08 13.11
C MET A 96 -12.94 1.83 13.41
N ASP A 97 -12.96 1.38 14.65
CA ASP A 97 -13.76 0.23 15.10
C ASP A 97 -15.24 0.41 14.78
N LYS A 98 -15.79 1.60 15.01
CA LYS A 98 -17.20 1.90 14.72
C LYS A 98 -17.52 1.92 13.22
N LYS A 99 -16.60 2.39 12.38
CA LYS A 99 -16.83 2.54 10.93
C LYS A 99 -16.46 1.28 10.13
N LEU A 100 -15.53 0.47 10.64
CA LEU A 100 -14.92 -0.67 9.94
C LEU A 100 -15.29 -2.03 10.55
N ASP A 101 -16.16 -2.08 11.56
CA ASP A 101 -16.60 -3.31 12.26
C ASP A 101 -17.02 -4.46 11.35
N LYS A 102 -17.69 -4.14 10.23
CA LYS A 102 -18.22 -5.12 9.27
C LYS A 102 -17.22 -5.54 8.20
N HIS A 103 -16.04 -4.92 8.15
CA HIS A 103 -15.08 -5.19 7.08
C HIS A 103 -14.28 -6.46 7.38
N GLN A 104 -14.35 -7.47 6.50
CA GLN A 104 -13.75 -8.79 6.71
C GLN A 104 -12.23 -8.75 6.96
N HIS A 105 -11.54 -7.75 6.41
CA HIS A 105 -10.09 -7.59 6.55
C HIS A 105 -9.66 -6.70 7.71
N TYR A 106 -10.59 -6.12 8.47
CA TYR A 106 -10.29 -5.28 9.62
C TYR A 106 -10.67 -6.01 10.90
N MET A 107 -9.76 -6.02 11.87
CA MET A 107 -10.02 -6.61 13.18
C MET A 107 -9.40 -5.75 14.28
N SER A 108 -10.06 -5.70 15.42
CA SER A 108 -9.50 -5.14 16.66
C SER A 108 -9.99 -5.95 17.85
N ARG A 109 -9.36 -5.76 19.01
CA ARG A 109 -9.79 -6.40 20.26
C ARG A 109 -11.21 -5.99 20.69
N GLN A 110 -11.68 -4.82 20.27
CA GLN A 110 -13.02 -4.33 20.59
C GLN A 110 -14.09 -5.01 19.71
N ILE A 111 -13.78 -5.27 18.44
CA ILE A 111 -14.68 -6.01 17.53
C ILE A 111 -14.67 -7.51 17.84
N ASN A 112 -13.51 -8.07 18.17
CA ASN A 112 -13.37 -9.47 18.54
C ASN A 112 -12.77 -9.61 19.96
N PRO A 113 -13.60 -9.59 21.01
CA PRO A 113 -13.15 -9.73 22.40
C PRO A 113 -12.52 -11.08 22.73
N LEU A 114 -12.65 -12.09 21.86
CA LEU A 114 -12.07 -13.41 22.07
C LEU A 114 -10.59 -13.48 21.63
N ASP A 115 -10.13 -12.59 20.75
CA ASP A 115 -8.75 -12.59 20.24
C ASP A 115 -7.77 -11.99 21.24
N LYS A 116 -7.20 -12.81 22.14
CA LYS A 116 -6.30 -12.35 23.22
C LYS A 116 -4.93 -11.88 22.73
N TYR A 117 -4.63 -12.08 21.44
CA TYR A 117 -3.36 -11.64 20.85
C TYR A 117 -3.34 -10.14 20.56
N LEU A 118 -4.51 -9.51 20.40
CA LEU A 118 -4.61 -8.06 20.18
C LEU A 118 -4.74 -7.30 21.50
N ALA A 119 -3.87 -6.32 21.70
CA ALA A 119 -3.94 -5.42 22.84
C ALA A 119 -5.14 -4.48 22.71
N HIS A 120 -5.94 -4.40 23.77
CA HIS A 120 -7.16 -3.59 23.82
C HIS A 120 -6.82 -2.09 23.66
N LYS A 121 -7.63 -1.37 22.87
CA LYS A 121 -7.52 0.08 22.60
C LYS A 121 -6.19 0.60 22.03
N THR A 122 -5.25 -0.30 21.70
CA THR A 122 -3.90 0.08 21.27
C THR A 122 -3.51 -0.53 19.94
N GLN A 123 -4.14 -1.64 19.54
CA GLN A 123 -3.81 -2.37 18.33
C GLN A 123 -5.04 -2.66 17.49
N PHE A 124 -4.84 -2.63 16.18
CA PHE A 124 -5.74 -3.19 15.18
C PHE A 124 -4.95 -4.07 14.22
N ARG A 125 -5.65 -4.92 13.48
CA ARG A 125 -5.08 -5.85 12.52
C ARG A 125 -5.75 -5.64 11.16
N ILE A 126 -4.91 -5.65 10.12
CA ILE A 126 -5.38 -5.74 8.74
C ILE A 126 -4.93 -7.09 8.18
N ARG A 127 -5.86 -7.82 7.57
CA ARG A 127 -5.53 -9.01 6.78
C ARG A 127 -5.13 -8.60 5.37
N HIS A 128 -3.83 -8.53 5.14
CA HIS A 128 -3.22 -8.24 3.84
C HIS A 128 -3.16 -9.49 2.94
N TYR A 129 -2.84 -9.32 1.65
CA TYR A 129 -2.58 -10.50 0.79
C TYR A 129 -1.37 -11.32 1.28
N ALA A 130 -0.44 -10.64 1.93
CA ALA A 130 0.79 -11.18 2.49
C ALA A 130 0.58 -11.88 3.85
N GLY A 131 -0.57 -11.68 4.49
CA GLY A 131 -0.89 -12.21 5.80
C GLY A 131 -1.48 -11.17 6.76
N ASP A 132 -1.74 -11.59 7.99
CA ASP A 132 -2.24 -10.71 9.05
C ASP A 132 -1.11 -9.79 9.57
N VAL A 133 -1.34 -8.47 9.58
CA VAL A 133 -0.39 -7.47 10.12
C VAL A 133 -1.06 -6.69 11.25
N VAL A 134 -0.39 -6.62 12.40
CA VAL A 134 -0.86 -5.89 13.58
C VAL A 134 -0.18 -4.53 13.65
N TYR A 135 -0.98 -3.48 13.72
CA TYR A 135 -0.53 -2.08 13.80
C TYR A 135 -0.83 -1.50 15.18
N HIS A 136 0.12 -0.74 15.71
CA HIS A 136 -0.02 0.04 16.93
C HIS A 136 -0.51 1.44 16.60
N ILE A 137 -1.67 1.83 17.14
CA ILE A 137 -2.28 3.14 16.84
C ILE A 137 -1.49 4.33 17.38
N ALA A 138 -0.60 4.09 18.35
CA ALA A 138 0.20 5.15 18.98
C ALA A 138 0.99 5.97 17.96
N GLY A 139 0.81 7.29 18.00
CA GLY A 139 1.48 8.26 17.13
C GLY A 139 0.88 8.40 15.74
N PHE A 140 -0.22 7.71 15.41
CA PHE A 140 -0.85 7.80 14.09
C PHE A 140 -1.30 9.22 13.77
N LEU A 141 -1.95 9.91 14.72
CA LEU A 141 -2.43 11.28 14.48
C LEU A 141 -1.27 12.24 14.28
N ASP A 142 -0.23 12.15 15.09
CA ASP A 142 0.92 13.06 15.01
C ASP A 142 1.72 12.84 13.72
N LYS A 143 1.87 11.59 13.29
CA LYS A 143 2.49 11.25 11.99
C LYS A 143 1.63 11.64 10.79
N ASN A 144 0.30 11.69 10.94
CA ASN A 144 -0.60 12.11 9.87
C ASN A 144 -0.72 13.64 9.75
N LYS A 145 -0.47 14.39 10.84
CA LYS A 145 -0.44 15.85 10.85
C LYS A 145 0.80 16.35 10.10
N ASP A 146 0.65 16.57 8.80
CA ASP A 146 1.67 17.20 7.95
C ASP A 146 1.36 18.70 7.75
N THR A 147 1.29 19.44 8.84
CA THR A 147 0.81 20.83 8.81
C THR A 147 1.91 21.81 8.41
N LEU A 148 2.18 21.93 7.11
CA LEU A 148 2.98 23.03 6.56
C LEU A 148 2.05 24.15 6.04
N PHE A 149 1.77 25.11 6.92
CA PHE A 149 0.91 26.25 6.60
C PHE A 149 1.54 27.22 5.60
N GLN A 150 0.69 27.96 4.88
CA GLN A 150 1.12 28.89 3.83
C GLN A 150 2.04 30.00 4.35
N ASP A 151 1.85 30.45 5.60
CA ASP A 151 2.68 31.49 6.21
C ASP A 151 4.13 31.04 6.39
N LEU A 152 4.35 29.77 6.73
CA LEU A 152 5.70 29.19 6.81
C LEU A 152 6.34 29.09 5.42
N LYS A 153 5.57 28.67 4.41
CA LYS A 153 6.05 28.61 3.01
C LYS A 153 6.47 30.00 2.51
N ARG A 154 5.72 31.03 2.85
CA ARG A 154 6.02 32.44 2.52
C ARG A 154 7.28 32.93 3.20
N LEU A 155 7.42 32.65 4.49
CA LEU A 155 8.60 33.01 5.26
C LEU A 155 9.86 32.41 4.62
N LEU A 156 9.81 31.12 4.25
CA LEU A 156 10.93 30.44 3.61
C LEU A 156 11.18 30.96 2.19
N PHE A 157 10.13 31.28 1.44
CA PHE A 157 10.25 31.93 0.13
C PHE A 157 10.93 33.31 0.21
N SER A 158 10.66 34.09 1.27
CA SER A 158 11.30 35.40 1.51
C SER A 158 12.75 35.32 2.03
N SER A 159 13.30 34.11 2.15
CA SER A 159 14.69 33.92 2.57
C SER A 159 15.66 34.61 1.60
N SER A 160 16.70 35.23 2.15
CA SER A 160 17.82 35.77 1.37
C SER A 160 18.69 34.69 0.73
N ASN A 161 18.52 33.42 1.14
CA ASN A 161 19.20 32.29 0.53
C ASN A 161 18.43 31.83 -0.73
N PRO A 162 19.03 31.95 -1.94
CA PRO A 162 18.36 31.58 -3.19
C PRO A 162 17.90 30.13 -3.24
N THR A 163 18.64 29.21 -2.61
CA THR A 163 18.28 27.78 -2.55
C THR A 163 17.02 27.57 -1.74
N ILE A 164 16.92 28.19 -0.56
CA ILE A 164 15.74 28.06 0.32
C ILE A 164 14.51 28.68 -0.35
N SER A 165 14.68 29.86 -0.97
CA SER A 165 13.61 30.53 -1.70
C SER A 165 13.10 29.68 -2.88
N ALA A 166 14.02 29.09 -3.66
CA ALA A 166 13.70 28.25 -4.81
C ALA A 166 12.97 26.94 -4.45
N MET A 167 13.14 26.43 -3.22
CA MET A 167 12.42 25.23 -2.77
C MET A 167 10.92 25.48 -2.57
N TRP A 168 10.51 26.72 -2.26
CA TRP A 168 9.11 27.06 -1.92
C TRP A 168 8.49 28.12 -2.82
N PRO A 169 8.39 27.88 -4.14
CA PRO A 169 7.81 28.84 -5.08
C PRO A 169 6.34 29.17 -4.77
N GLU A 170 5.63 28.26 -4.10
CA GLU A 170 4.25 28.45 -3.63
C GLU A 170 4.12 29.63 -2.65
N GLY A 171 5.20 30.03 -1.98
CA GLY A 171 5.22 31.20 -1.10
C GLY A 171 4.92 32.51 -1.82
N ALA A 172 5.11 32.59 -3.14
CA ALA A 172 4.76 33.76 -3.94
C ALA A 172 3.24 33.92 -4.19
N MET A 173 2.42 32.91 -3.89
CA MET A 173 0.99 32.93 -4.17
C MET A 173 0.21 33.89 -3.27
N ASP A 174 -0.76 34.58 -3.86
CA ASP A 174 -1.63 35.55 -3.17
C ASP A 174 -2.50 34.88 -2.08
N ILE A 175 -2.73 35.60 -0.97
CA ILE A 175 -3.45 35.14 0.24
C ILE A 175 -4.84 34.63 -0.12
N THR A 176 -5.48 35.31 -1.08
CA THR A 176 -6.84 35.07 -1.52
C THR A 176 -7.03 33.73 -2.25
N LYS A 177 -5.94 33.12 -2.74
CA LYS A 177 -5.96 31.85 -3.50
C LYS A 177 -5.61 30.62 -2.66
N THR A 178 -5.10 30.80 -1.44
CA THR A 178 -4.45 29.73 -0.64
C THR A 178 -5.08 29.53 0.74
N THR A 179 -6.41 29.63 0.85
CA THR A 179 -7.16 29.43 2.10
C THR A 179 -7.44 27.95 2.43
N LYS A 180 -6.98 27.00 1.61
CA LYS A 180 -7.19 25.57 1.86
C LYS A 180 -6.23 25.09 2.95
N ARG A 181 -6.77 24.41 3.97
CA ARG A 181 -5.95 23.72 4.98
C ARG A 181 -4.97 22.76 4.30
N PRO A 182 -3.75 22.60 4.86
CA PRO A 182 -2.80 21.63 4.34
C PRO A 182 -3.41 20.23 4.35
N LEU A 183 -3.07 19.45 3.33
CA LEU A 183 -3.43 18.04 3.27
C LEU A 183 -2.65 17.28 4.35
N THR A 184 -3.21 16.20 4.83
CA THR A 184 -2.54 15.28 5.75
C THR A 184 -1.54 14.38 5.02
N ALA A 185 -0.61 13.78 5.77
CA ALA A 185 0.38 12.85 5.21
C ALA A 185 -0.30 11.68 4.50
N GLY A 186 -1.36 11.10 5.08
CA GLY A 186 -2.11 9.99 4.49
C GLY A 186 -2.76 10.36 3.16
N THR A 187 -3.39 11.54 3.06
CA THR A 187 -3.97 11.98 1.78
C THR A 187 -2.90 12.33 0.74
N LEU A 188 -1.77 12.94 1.13
CA LEU A 188 -0.65 13.18 0.23
C LEU A 188 -0.08 11.87 -0.32
N PHE A 189 0.15 10.90 0.57
CA PHE A 189 0.66 9.57 0.19
C PHE A 189 -0.31 8.84 -0.74
N LYS A 190 -1.60 8.82 -0.41
CA LYS A 190 -2.66 8.26 -1.27
C LYS A 190 -2.64 8.87 -2.67
N ASN A 191 -2.57 10.20 -2.78
CA ASN A 191 -2.56 10.89 -4.06
C ASN A 191 -1.31 10.53 -4.89
N SER A 192 -0.13 10.46 -4.24
CA SER A 192 1.10 9.99 -4.89
C SER A 192 0.97 8.56 -5.41
N MET A 193 0.35 7.66 -4.65
CA MET A 193 0.14 6.27 -5.08
C MET A 193 -0.82 6.17 -6.27
N ILE A 194 -1.91 6.94 -6.29
CA ILE A 194 -2.84 7.00 -7.42
C ILE A 194 -2.12 7.48 -8.68
N ALA A 195 -1.30 8.54 -8.56
CA ALA A 195 -0.51 9.06 -9.67
C ALA A 195 0.53 8.05 -10.20
N LEU A 196 1.20 7.33 -9.29
CA LEU A 196 2.15 6.28 -9.62
C LEU A 196 1.49 5.13 -10.38
N VAL A 197 0.40 4.57 -9.83
CA VAL A 197 -0.36 3.47 -10.46
C VAL A 197 -0.84 3.87 -11.85
N LYS A 198 -1.37 5.09 -12.02
CA LYS A 198 -1.79 5.61 -13.33
C LYS A 198 -0.62 5.66 -14.32
N THR A 199 0.56 6.08 -13.86
CA THR A 199 1.76 6.15 -14.71
C THR A 199 2.22 4.75 -15.12
N LEU A 200 2.23 3.80 -14.20
CA LEU A 200 2.64 2.41 -14.46
C LEU A 200 1.66 1.69 -15.40
N ALA A 201 0.35 1.89 -15.23
CA ALA A 201 -0.67 1.31 -16.10
C ALA A 201 -0.56 1.78 -17.57
N SER A 202 0.12 2.91 -17.82
CA SER A 202 0.35 3.43 -19.18
C SER A 202 1.56 2.84 -19.89
N LYS A 203 2.29 1.92 -19.25
CA LYS A 203 3.54 1.34 -19.75
C LYS A 203 3.48 -0.19 -19.75
N GLU A 204 4.37 -0.79 -20.52
CA GLU A 204 4.59 -2.24 -20.49
C GLU A 204 5.50 -2.58 -19.30
N PRO A 205 5.03 -3.38 -18.33
CA PRO A 205 5.79 -3.67 -17.12
C PRO A 205 6.61 -4.96 -17.24
N PHE A 206 7.82 -4.91 -16.68
CA PHE A 206 8.64 -6.09 -16.41
C PHE A 206 8.94 -6.11 -14.91
N TYR A 207 8.88 -7.29 -14.29
CA TYR A 207 8.98 -7.43 -12.84
C TYR A 207 10.21 -8.27 -12.46
N VAL A 208 10.95 -7.77 -11.48
CA VAL A 208 12.04 -8.50 -10.82
C VAL A 208 11.70 -8.59 -9.34
N ARG A 209 11.67 -9.80 -8.79
CA ARG A 209 11.40 -10.05 -7.37
C ARG A 209 12.71 -10.47 -6.70
N CYS A 210 13.21 -9.62 -5.81
CA CYS A 210 14.45 -9.86 -5.09
C CYS A 210 14.16 -10.55 -3.76
N ILE A 211 14.94 -11.57 -3.40
CA ILE A 211 14.86 -12.28 -2.11
C ILE A 211 16.23 -12.17 -1.43
N LYS A 212 16.22 -11.77 -0.17
CA LYS A 212 17.40 -11.74 0.69
C LYS A 212 17.56 -13.11 1.37
N PRO A 213 18.65 -13.86 1.12
CA PRO A 213 18.79 -15.21 1.65
C PRO A 213 19.12 -15.25 3.14
N ASN A 214 19.78 -14.21 3.68
CA ASN A 214 20.12 -14.07 5.09
C ASN A 214 20.42 -12.60 5.46
N GLU A 215 20.33 -12.25 6.74
CA GLU A 215 20.63 -10.90 7.25
C GLU A 215 22.14 -10.60 7.36
N HIS A 216 22.96 -11.63 7.51
CA HIS A 216 24.41 -11.54 7.72
C HIS A 216 25.21 -11.24 6.44
N LYS A 217 24.53 -11.13 5.29
CA LYS A 217 25.14 -10.92 3.96
C LYS A 217 26.19 -11.99 3.62
N THR A 218 25.99 -13.22 4.10
CA THR A 218 26.87 -14.34 3.78
C THR A 218 26.48 -14.96 2.44
N PRO A 219 27.44 -15.37 1.60
CA PRO A 219 27.13 -15.87 0.25
C PRO A 219 26.44 -17.24 0.25
N THR A 220 26.60 -18.03 1.32
CA THR A 220 26.09 -19.41 1.41
C THR A 220 25.06 -19.62 2.51
N GLY A 221 24.76 -18.60 3.32
CA GLY A 221 23.76 -18.71 4.37
C GLY A 221 22.35 -18.61 3.80
N ILE A 222 21.46 -19.50 4.23
CA ILE A 222 20.03 -19.43 3.95
C ILE A 222 19.31 -19.48 5.29
N ASP A 223 18.46 -18.49 5.52
CA ASP A 223 17.50 -18.45 6.62
C ASP A 223 16.14 -18.83 6.05
N ASP A 224 15.76 -20.09 6.26
CA ASP A 224 14.55 -20.67 5.67
C ASP A 224 13.28 -19.94 6.10
N GLU A 225 13.18 -19.55 7.37
CA GLU A 225 12.01 -18.82 7.90
C GLU A 225 11.91 -17.43 7.25
N ARG A 226 13.03 -16.73 7.13
CA ARG A 226 13.10 -15.42 6.47
C ARG A 226 12.76 -15.49 4.98
N VAL A 227 13.27 -16.51 4.29
CA VAL A 227 12.99 -16.72 2.86
C VAL A 227 11.53 -17.09 2.67
N GLU A 228 10.96 -17.97 3.51
CA GLU A 228 9.55 -18.33 3.47
C GLU A 228 8.65 -17.10 3.66
N HIS A 229 8.96 -16.23 4.63
CA HIS A 229 8.25 -14.97 4.82
C HIS A 229 8.31 -14.06 3.59
N GLN A 230 9.47 -13.92 2.95
CA GLN A 230 9.60 -13.14 1.71
C GLN A 230 8.80 -13.76 0.55
N VAL A 231 8.80 -15.08 0.40
CA VAL A 231 8.01 -15.78 -0.63
C VAL A 231 6.51 -15.50 -0.47
N ARG A 232 6.01 -15.51 0.78
CA ARG A 232 4.61 -15.14 1.09
C ARG A 232 4.35 -13.67 0.75
N TYR A 233 5.17 -12.76 1.24
CA TYR A 233 4.92 -11.32 1.09
C TYR A 233 5.16 -10.78 -0.32
N LEU A 234 5.98 -11.44 -1.13
CA LEU A 234 6.11 -11.14 -2.57
C LEU A 234 4.94 -11.71 -3.40
N GLY A 235 4.02 -12.48 -2.79
CA GLY A 235 2.87 -13.08 -3.46
C GLY A 235 3.26 -14.07 -4.55
N LEU A 236 4.43 -14.72 -4.43
CA LEU A 236 4.97 -15.57 -5.49
C LEU A 236 4.08 -16.78 -5.77
N LEU A 237 3.49 -17.37 -4.72
CA LEU A 237 2.61 -18.53 -4.87
C LEU A 237 1.34 -18.17 -5.65
N GLU A 238 0.72 -17.03 -5.34
CA GLU A 238 -0.46 -16.54 -6.06
C GLU A 238 -0.12 -16.18 -7.51
N ASN A 239 1.04 -15.57 -7.74
CA ASN A 239 1.53 -15.31 -9.11
C ASN A 239 1.65 -16.60 -9.93
N VAL A 240 2.26 -17.64 -9.35
CA VAL A 240 2.38 -18.95 -10.00
C VAL A 240 0.99 -19.55 -10.23
N ARG A 241 0.06 -19.44 -9.28
CA ARG A 241 -1.33 -19.93 -9.45
C ARG A 241 -2.03 -19.22 -10.61
N VAL A 242 -1.97 -17.89 -10.67
CA VAL A 242 -2.60 -17.10 -11.74
C VAL A 242 -2.00 -17.45 -13.11
N ARG A 243 -0.68 -17.58 -13.22
CA ARG A 243 -0.02 -17.97 -14.47
C ARG A 243 -0.29 -19.44 -14.85
N ARG A 244 -0.44 -20.34 -13.87
CA ARG A 244 -0.68 -21.78 -14.08
C ARG A 244 -2.13 -22.15 -14.31
N ALA A 245 -3.09 -21.36 -13.82
CA ALA A 245 -4.51 -21.62 -14.04
C ALA A 245 -4.89 -21.52 -15.53
N GLY A 246 -4.02 -20.92 -16.32
CA GLY A 246 -3.98 -21.13 -17.74
C GLY A 246 -3.25 -22.41 -18.20
N PHE A 247 -2.58 -22.35 -19.35
CA PHE A 247 -1.69 -23.40 -19.84
C PHE A 247 -0.30 -23.08 -19.29
N ALA A 248 0.07 -23.80 -18.23
CA ALA A 248 1.35 -23.62 -17.53
C ALA A 248 2.59 -23.73 -18.45
N HIS A 249 2.42 -24.30 -19.64
CA HIS A 249 3.46 -24.45 -20.63
C HIS A 249 2.91 -24.16 -22.03
N ARG A 250 3.59 -23.28 -22.76
CA ARG A 250 3.29 -22.93 -24.15
C ARG A 250 4.58 -22.96 -24.96
N HIS A 251 4.55 -23.62 -26.11
CA HIS A 251 5.67 -23.72 -27.04
C HIS A 251 5.15 -23.46 -28.44
N ARG A 252 5.95 -22.74 -29.24
CA ARG A 252 5.66 -22.65 -30.66
C ARG A 252 5.80 -24.03 -31.31
N TYR A 253 4.91 -24.33 -32.25
CA TYR A 253 4.88 -25.62 -32.94
C TYR A 253 6.21 -25.97 -33.62
N ASP A 254 6.91 -25.01 -34.23
CA ASP A 254 8.18 -25.23 -34.91
C ASP A 254 9.33 -25.62 -33.98
N LEU A 255 9.31 -25.12 -32.73
CA LEU A 255 10.29 -25.49 -31.71
C LEU A 255 9.92 -26.81 -31.05
N PHE A 256 8.63 -27.06 -30.82
CA PHE A 256 8.14 -28.31 -30.25
C PHE A 256 8.43 -29.49 -31.18
N LEU A 257 8.20 -29.34 -32.49
CA LEU A 257 8.43 -30.39 -33.50
C LEU A 257 9.92 -30.78 -33.62
N LYS A 258 10.84 -29.86 -33.30
CA LYS A 258 12.29 -30.09 -33.39
C LYS A 258 12.87 -30.78 -32.14
N ARG A 259 12.09 -30.93 -31.07
CA ARG A 259 12.52 -31.46 -29.78
C ARG A 259 12.16 -32.93 -29.65
#